data_AF-A0A6G0EFN3-F1
#
_entry.id   AF-A0A6G0EFN3-F1
#
_cell.length_a   1.000
_cell.length_b   1.000
_cell.length_c   1.000
_cell.angle_alpha   90.00
_cell.angle_beta   90.00
_cell.angle_gamma   90.00
#
_symmetry.space_group_name_H-M   'P 1'
#
loop_
_entity.id
_entity.type
_entity.pdbx_description
1 polymer ?
#
loop_
_entity_poly.entity_id
_entity_poly.type
_entity_poly.pdbx_seq_one_letter_code
_entity_poly.pdbx_strand_id
1 'polypeptide(L)'
;MRWSLRAVVGSLQLPVAGLGLTIVAFTWWGAYTLPPAPPGSDGFAHGLAGFFLLLFGLVGFVLLVVGLLIPPGPGYGIDFTRRQRWLFAYALVAPLVGVAAFFAAVFAPSNPLGIEDYSFAVLSLGVGSAPLAVLVSIGWKAVHVAVERYGTRTSQ
;
A
#
# COMPACT_ATOMS: atom_id res chain seq x y z
N MET A 1 26.22 23.58 -10.73
CA MET A 1 25.07 23.68 -9.80
C MET A 1 25.12 22.52 -8.82
N ARG A 2 25.32 22.75 -7.52
CA ARG A 2 25.27 21.68 -6.51
C ARG A 2 23.82 21.52 -6.07
N TRP A 3 23.18 20.44 -6.51
CA TRP A 3 21.83 20.11 -6.06
C TRP A 3 21.87 19.80 -4.57
N SER A 4 20.94 20.37 -3.80
CA SER A 4 20.82 20.01 -2.38
C SER A 4 20.31 18.57 -2.27
N LEU A 5 20.85 17.78 -1.34
CA LEU A 5 20.46 16.38 -1.13
C LEU A 5 18.94 16.22 -0.97
N ARG A 6 18.30 17.21 -0.34
CA ARG A 6 16.83 17.28 -0.18
C ARG A 6 16.09 17.40 -1.51
N ALA A 7 16.60 18.17 -2.47
CA ALA A 7 15.98 18.30 -3.79
C ALA A 7 16.12 17.00 -4.60
N VAL A 8 17.29 16.35 -4.53
CA VAL A 8 17.52 15.06 -5.21
C VAL A 8 16.62 13.98 -4.63
N VAL A 9 16.58 13.84 -3.31
CA VAL A 9 15.73 12.82 -2.66
C VAL A 9 14.25 13.11 -2.90
N GLY A 10 13.82 14.37 -2.78
CA GLY A 10 12.43 14.74 -3.04
C GLY A 10 11.99 14.51 -4.49
N SER A 11 12.92 14.56 -5.45
CA SER A 11 12.63 14.21 -6.85
C SER A 11 12.22 12.75 -7.04
N LEU A 12 12.58 11.86 -6.11
CA LEU A 12 12.25 10.43 -6.17
C LEU A 12 10.84 10.12 -5.67
N GLN A 13 10.16 11.05 -4.99
CA GLN A 13 8.83 10.81 -4.41
C GLN A 13 7.83 10.32 -5.46
N LEU A 14 7.67 11.08 -6.56
CA LEU A 14 6.72 10.77 -7.62
C LEU A 14 7.14 9.58 -8.49
N PRO A 15 8.40 9.45 -8.94
CA PRO A 15 8.85 8.27 -9.68
C PRO A 15 8.67 6.97 -8.91
N VAL A 16 9.06 6.94 -7.63
CA VAL A 16 8.95 5.72 -6.80
C VAL A 16 7.49 5.40 -6.51
N ALA A 17 6.68 6.40 -6.13
CA ALA A 17 5.25 6.21 -5.92
C ALA A 17 4.53 5.78 -7.19
N GLY A 18 4.88 6.39 -8.33
CA GLY A 18 4.33 6.08 -9.64
C GLY A 18 4.67 4.66 -10.09
N LEU A 19 5.93 4.24 -9.96
CA LEU A 19 6.36 2.86 -10.23
C LEU A 19 5.58 1.87 -9.39
N GLY A 20 5.45 2.14 -8.08
CA GLY A 20 4.68 1.32 -7.17
C GLY A 20 3.21 1.18 -7.60
N LEU A 21 2.57 2.31 -7.94
CA LEU A 21 1.20 2.33 -8.44
C LEU A 21 1.04 1.53 -9.74
N THR A 22 1.97 1.66 -10.69
CA THR A 22 1.96 0.90 -11.95
C THR A 22 2.05 -0.60 -11.69
N ILE A 23 2.94 -1.03 -10.80
CA ILE A 23 3.07 -2.45 -10.44
C ILE A 23 1.80 -2.97 -9.76
N VAL A 24 1.20 -2.20 -8.85
CA VAL A 24 -0.08 -2.57 -8.21
C VAL A 24 -1.19 -2.70 -9.24
N ALA A 25 -1.32 -1.73 -10.15
CA ALA A 25 -2.32 -1.77 -11.21
C ALA A 25 -2.12 -2.96 -12.15
N PHE A 26 -0.88 -3.23 -12.55
CA PHE A 26 -0.52 -4.39 -13.37
C PHE A 26 -0.85 -5.71 -12.66
N THR A 27 -0.52 -5.80 -11.38
CA THR A 27 -0.81 -7.00 -10.57
C THR A 27 -2.31 -7.22 -10.45
N TRP A 28 -3.08 -6.17 -10.16
CA TRP A 28 -4.53 -6.22 -10.08
C TRP A 28 -5.15 -6.68 -11.39
N TRP A 29 -4.70 -6.10 -12.51
CA TRP A 29 -5.11 -6.51 -13.84
C TRP A 29 -4.78 -7.98 -14.11
N GLY A 30 -3.53 -8.40 -13.83
CA GLY A 30 -3.07 -9.77 -14.00
C GLY A 30 -3.91 -10.77 -13.20
N ALA A 31 -4.24 -10.45 -11.95
CA ALA A 31 -5.10 -11.28 -11.11
C ALA A 31 -6.54 -11.37 -11.65
N TYR A 32 -7.09 -10.26 -12.14
CA TYR A 32 -8.43 -10.22 -12.74
C TYR A 32 -8.52 -11.02 -14.04
N THR A 33 -7.46 -11.01 -14.85
CA THR A 33 -7.41 -11.70 -16.14
C THR A 33 -6.82 -13.12 -16.07
N LEU A 34 -6.45 -13.60 -14.88
CA LEU A 34 -5.81 -14.91 -14.73
C LEU A 34 -6.80 -16.02 -15.12
N PRO A 35 -6.50 -16.84 -16.14
CA PRO A 35 -7.41 -17.91 -16.56
C PRO A 35 -7.61 -18.92 -15.43
N PRO A 36 -8.81 -19.50 -15.28
CA PRO A 36 -9.03 -20.57 -14.32
C PRO A 36 -8.13 -21.76 -14.66
N ALA A 37 -7.75 -22.52 -13.63
CA ALA A 37 -6.96 -23.72 -13.81
C ALA A 37 -7.69 -24.72 -14.74
N PRO A 38 -7.00 -25.32 -15.73
CA PRO A 38 -7.59 -26.31 -16.62
C PRO A 38 -8.22 -27.47 -15.83
N PRO A 39 -9.39 -27.99 -16.28
CA PRO A 39 -10.02 -29.16 -15.66
C PRO A 39 -9.06 -30.36 -15.70
N GLY A 40 -8.84 -31.00 -14.56
CA GLY A 40 -7.92 -32.14 -14.44
C GLY A 40 -6.45 -31.77 -14.22
N SER A 41 -6.11 -30.48 -14.08
CA SER A 41 -4.80 -30.06 -13.57
C SER A 41 -4.79 -29.99 -12.04
N ASP A 42 -3.64 -30.27 -11.44
CA ASP A 42 -3.44 -30.15 -9.98
C ASP A 42 -3.44 -28.69 -9.47
N GLY A 43 -3.69 -27.70 -10.36
CA GLY A 43 -3.77 -26.29 -10.01
C GLY A 43 -2.44 -25.62 -9.65
N PHE A 44 -1.32 -26.36 -9.62
CA PHE A 44 -0.01 -25.86 -9.20
C PHE A 44 0.44 -24.61 -9.97
N ALA A 45 0.40 -24.63 -11.30
CA ALA A 45 0.82 -23.49 -12.12
C ALA A 45 -0.06 -22.24 -11.87
N HIS A 46 -1.36 -22.45 -11.65
CA HIS A 46 -2.28 -21.37 -11.32
C HIS A 46 -1.99 -20.79 -9.93
N GLY A 47 -1.75 -21.64 -8.93
CA GLY A 47 -1.34 -21.22 -7.59
C GLY A 47 0.01 -20.49 -7.58
N LEU A 48 0.99 -20.98 -8.35
CA LEU A 48 2.30 -20.36 -8.49
C LEU A 48 2.19 -18.97 -9.15
N ALA A 49 1.36 -18.84 -10.19
CA ALA A 49 1.07 -17.54 -10.80
C ALA A 49 0.43 -16.57 -9.79
N GLY A 50 -0.57 -17.04 -9.03
CA GLY A 50 -1.20 -16.27 -7.96
C GLY A 50 -0.20 -15.82 -6.88
N PHE A 51 0.73 -16.69 -6.49
CA PHE A 51 1.79 -16.37 -5.54
C PHE A 51 2.71 -15.26 -6.05
N PHE A 52 3.19 -15.35 -7.29
CA PHE A 52 4.03 -14.29 -7.88
C PHE A 52 3.28 -12.98 -8.04
N LEU A 53 2.01 -13.02 -8.45
CA LEU A 53 1.16 -11.83 -8.48
C LEU A 53 1.07 -11.20 -7.09
N LEU A 54 0.84 -11.98 -6.03
CA LEU A 54 0.84 -11.47 -4.66
C LEU A 54 2.16 -10.80 -4.29
N LEU A 55 3.31 -11.40 -4.63
CA LEU A 55 4.63 -10.80 -4.39
C LEU A 55 4.81 -9.49 -5.15
N PHE A 56 4.45 -9.44 -6.43
CA PHE A 56 4.52 -8.21 -7.22
C PHE A 56 3.61 -7.12 -6.65
N GLY A 57 2.38 -7.48 -6.26
CA GLY A 57 1.44 -6.57 -5.62
C GLY A 57 1.98 -6.00 -4.32
N LEU A 58 2.59 -6.84 -3.48
CA LEU A 58 3.23 -6.42 -2.23
C LEU A 58 4.40 -5.45 -2.49
N VAL A 59 5.30 -5.79 -3.42
CA VAL A 59 6.43 -4.93 -3.79
C VAL A 59 5.94 -3.60 -4.35
N GLY A 60 4.96 -3.61 -5.25
CA GLY A 60 4.35 -2.40 -5.80
C GLY A 60 3.70 -1.54 -4.72
N PHE A 61 2.99 -2.15 -3.78
CA PHE A 61 2.36 -1.45 -2.67
C PHE A 61 3.41 -0.81 -1.74
N VAL A 62 4.46 -1.54 -1.37
CA VAL A 62 5.56 -1.02 -0.56
C VAL A 62 6.23 0.16 -1.25
N LEU A 63 6.54 0.04 -2.56
CA LEU A 63 7.11 1.13 -3.35
C LEU A 63 6.18 2.35 -3.39
N LEU A 64 4.88 2.14 -3.55
CA LEU A 64 3.89 3.22 -3.51
C LEU A 64 3.95 3.95 -2.17
N VAL A 65 3.85 3.24 -1.05
CA VAL A 65 3.78 3.85 0.29
C VAL A 65 5.11 4.49 0.69
N VAL A 66 6.24 3.83 0.42
CA VAL A 66 7.58 4.39 0.65
C VAL A 66 7.80 5.62 -0.21
N GLY A 67 7.41 5.56 -1.49
CA GLY A 67 7.46 6.71 -2.40
C GLY A 67 6.70 7.91 -1.85
N LEU A 68 5.48 7.71 -1.33
CA LEU A 68 4.68 8.78 -0.73
C LEU A 68 5.24 9.32 0.60
N LEU A 69 6.02 8.53 1.33
CA LEU A 69 6.69 8.94 2.57
C LEU A 69 7.94 9.81 2.32
N ILE A 70 8.56 9.70 1.14
CA ILE A 70 9.70 10.54 0.76
C ILE A 70 9.30 12.02 0.89
N PRO A 71 10.04 12.85 1.65
CA PRO A 71 9.76 14.28 1.74
C PRO A 71 9.88 14.94 0.37
N PRO A 72 8.92 15.79 -0.04
CA PRO A 72 8.99 16.49 -1.32
C PRO A 72 10.19 17.44 -1.36
N GLY A 73 10.68 17.67 -2.57
CA GLY A 73 11.74 18.63 -2.86
C GLY A 73 11.18 20.05 -3.02
N PRO A 74 12.04 21.08 -2.99
CA PRO A 74 11.60 22.45 -3.28
C PRO A 74 10.96 22.52 -4.67
N GLY A 75 9.67 22.85 -4.74
CA GLY A 75 8.93 22.96 -6.00
C GLY A 75 8.62 21.63 -6.71
N TYR A 76 8.82 20.49 -6.06
CA TYR A 76 8.60 19.17 -6.66
C TYR A 76 8.04 18.16 -5.65
N GLY A 77 6.98 17.44 -6.03
CA GLY A 77 6.35 16.39 -5.23
C GLY A 77 5.03 16.82 -4.60
N ILE A 78 4.52 15.99 -3.69
CA ILE A 78 3.24 16.22 -2.99
C ILE A 78 3.51 16.40 -1.50
N ASP A 79 3.13 17.56 -0.98
CA ASP A 79 3.21 17.86 0.46
C ASP A 79 2.07 17.21 1.24
N PHE A 80 2.41 16.14 1.95
CA PHE A 80 1.51 15.49 2.90
C PHE A 80 1.72 16.01 4.32
N THR A 81 0.59 16.22 5.01
CA THR A 81 0.57 16.61 6.43
C THR A 81 1.17 15.51 7.31
N ARG A 82 1.56 15.85 8.55
CA ARG A 82 2.07 14.88 9.52
C ARG A 82 1.12 13.70 9.75
N ARG A 83 -0.20 13.95 9.77
CA ARG A 83 -1.22 12.91 9.95
C ARG A 83 -1.28 11.95 8.76
N GLN A 84 -1.24 12.46 7.53
CA GLN A 84 -1.22 11.63 6.32
C GLN A 84 0.04 10.77 6.26
N ARG A 85 1.20 11.31 6.65
CA ARG A 85 2.44 10.52 6.73
C ARG A 85 2.36 9.40 7.77
N TRP A 86 1.69 9.63 8.90
CA TRP A 86 1.44 8.58 9.88
C TRP A 86 0.54 7.47 9.34
N LEU A 87 -0.46 7.80 8.51
CA LEU A 87 -1.30 6.81 7.84
C LEU A 87 -0.50 5.97 6.84
N PHE A 88 0.44 6.57 6.10
CA PHE A 88 1.36 5.82 5.25
C PHE A 88 2.31 4.92 6.06
N ALA A 89 2.87 5.41 7.16
CA ALA A 89 3.68 4.59 8.06
C ALA A 89 2.88 3.42 8.64
N TYR A 90 1.64 3.68 9.07
CA TYR A 90 0.70 2.63 9.50
C TYR A 90 0.45 1.61 8.39
N ALA A 91 0.24 2.05 7.15
CA ALA A 91 0.00 1.16 6.02
C ALA A 91 1.17 0.20 5.72
N LEU A 92 2.41 0.59 6.06
CA LEU A 92 3.57 -0.32 5.98
C LEU A 92 3.63 -1.31 7.14
N VAL A 93 3.30 -0.85 8.35
CA VAL A 93 3.52 -1.63 9.58
C VAL A 93 2.36 -2.57 9.88
N ALA A 94 1.12 -2.15 9.66
CA ALA A 94 -0.07 -2.93 10.01
C ALA A 94 -0.14 -4.32 9.35
N PRO A 95 0.19 -4.49 8.06
CA PRO A 95 0.25 -5.82 7.44
C PRO A 95 1.32 -6.71 8.08
N LEU A 96 2.48 -6.15 8.43
CA LEU A 96 3.58 -6.89 9.08
C LEU A 96 3.18 -7.38 10.47
N VAL A 97 2.51 -6.53 11.24
CA VAL A 97 1.94 -6.89 12.55
C VAL A 97 0.89 -7.99 12.38
N GLY A 98 0.03 -7.89 11.37
CA GLY A 98 -0.97 -8.92 11.05
C GLY A 98 -0.34 -10.28 10.74
N VAL A 99 0.70 -10.30 9.88
CA VAL A 99 1.45 -11.51 9.53
C VAL A 99 2.17 -12.10 10.75
N ALA A 100 2.82 -11.25 11.55
CA ALA A 100 3.50 -11.70 12.76
C ALA A 100 2.53 -12.30 13.79
N ALA A 101 1.37 -11.66 14.00
CA ALA A 101 0.32 -12.16 14.88
C ALA A 101 -0.25 -13.50 14.41
N PHE A 102 -0.46 -13.65 13.09
CA PHE A 102 -0.90 -14.91 12.50
C PHE A 102 0.11 -16.04 12.75
N PHE A 103 1.38 -15.84 12.43
CA PHE A 103 2.41 -16.86 12.65
C PHE A 103 2.63 -17.16 14.14
N ALA A 104 2.58 -16.15 15.01
CA ALA A 104 2.66 -16.36 16.45
C ALA A 104 1.53 -17.27 16.96
N ALA A 105 0.32 -17.14 16.41
CA ALA A 105 -0.80 -18.02 16.76
C ALA A 105 -0.63 -19.44 16.20
N VAL A 106 -0.16 -19.58 14.96
CA VAL A 106 0.06 -20.90 14.31
C VAL A 106 1.13 -21.74 15.02
N PHE A 107 2.19 -21.11 15.51
CA PHE A 107 3.32 -21.81 16.14
C PHE A 107 3.28 -21.83 17.68
N ALA A 108 2.22 -21.32 18.30
CA ALA A 108 2.08 -21.35 19.76
C ALA A 108 1.85 -22.80 20.26
N PRO A 109 2.69 -23.34 21.16
CA PRO A 109 2.70 -24.78 21.50
C PRO A 109 1.50 -25.29 22.33
N SER A 110 0.52 -24.45 22.66
CA SER A 110 -0.75 -24.83 23.26
C SER A 110 -1.59 -23.57 23.33
N ASN A 111 -2.79 -23.58 22.75
CA ASN A 111 -3.62 -22.38 22.64
C ASN A 111 -4.88 -22.49 23.52
N PRO A 112 -4.79 -22.27 24.84
CA PRO A 112 -5.92 -22.45 25.77
C PRO A 112 -7.03 -21.38 25.64
N LEU A 113 -6.90 -20.43 24.70
CA LEU A 113 -7.76 -19.25 24.59
C LEU A 113 -8.55 -19.15 23.26
N GLY A 114 -8.46 -20.13 22.36
CA GLY A 114 -9.21 -20.12 21.10
C GLY A 114 -8.86 -18.93 20.16
N ILE A 115 -7.60 -18.48 20.18
CA ILE A 115 -7.14 -17.25 19.50
C ILE A 115 -6.99 -17.42 17.98
N GLU A 116 -7.23 -18.62 17.45
CA GLU A 116 -7.05 -18.93 16.02
C GLU A 116 -7.94 -18.04 15.14
N ASP A 117 -9.22 -17.88 15.51
CA ASP A 117 -10.17 -17.00 14.81
C ASP A 117 -9.78 -15.52 14.89
N TYR A 118 -9.21 -15.09 16.02
CA TYR A 118 -8.75 -13.71 16.22
C TYR A 118 -7.49 -13.40 15.40
N SER A 119 -6.60 -14.36 15.20
CA SER A 119 -5.35 -14.17 14.47
C SER A 119 -5.61 -13.93 12.97
N PHE A 120 -6.56 -14.67 12.38
CA PHE A 120 -7.00 -14.46 11.01
C PHE A 120 -7.72 -13.12 10.84
N ALA A 121 -8.54 -12.73 11.83
CA ALA A 121 -9.18 -11.41 11.84
C ALA A 121 -8.14 -10.28 11.90
N VAL A 122 -7.11 -10.39 12.75
CA VAL A 122 -6.02 -9.40 12.86
C VAL A 122 -5.21 -9.31 11.57
N LEU A 123 -4.90 -10.44 10.93
CA LEU A 123 -4.25 -10.46 9.62
C LEU A 123 -5.11 -9.77 8.56
N SER A 124 -6.38 -10.16 8.47
CA SER A 124 -7.32 -9.62 7.48
C SER A 124 -7.53 -8.12 7.65
N LEU A 125 -7.68 -7.66 8.89
CA LEU A 125 -7.80 -6.25 9.23
C LEU A 125 -6.51 -5.49 8.92
N GLY A 126 -5.33 -6.02 9.30
CA GLY A 126 -4.05 -5.36 9.06
C GLY A 126 -3.70 -5.23 7.58
N VAL A 127 -3.95 -6.28 6.80
CA VAL A 127 -3.74 -6.27 5.34
C VAL A 127 -4.80 -5.41 4.64
N GLY A 128 -6.06 -5.55 5.01
CA GLY A 128 -7.18 -4.82 4.39
C GLY A 128 -7.21 -3.32 4.73
N SER A 129 -6.76 -2.92 5.92
CA SER A 129 -6.76 -1.51 6.33
C SER A 129 -5.63 -0.69 5.69
N ALA A 130 -4.54 -1.33 5.27
CA ALA A 130 -3.38 -0.64 4.72
C ALA A 130 -3.69 0.11 3.40
N PRO A 131 -4.34 -0.50 2.39
CA PRO A 131 -4.80 0.22 1.20
C PRO A 131 -5.77 1.36 1.54
N LEU A 132 -6.68 1.15 2.50
CA LEU A 132 -7.64 2.18 2.93
C LEU A 132 -6.95 3.40 3.54
N ALA A 133 -5.93 3.19 4.38
CA ALA A 133 -5.15 4.28 4.96
C ALA A 133 -4.46 5.15 3.89
N VAL A 134 -3.96 4.51 2.82
CA VAL A 134 -3.38 5.21 1.66
C VAL A 134 -4.45 6.00 0.91
N LEU A 135 -5.58 5.35 0.59
CA LEU A 135 -6.69 5.98 -0.15
C LEU A 135 -7.30 7.16 0.61
N VAL A 136 -7.53 7.02 1.92
CA VAL A 136 -8.02 8.11 2.77
C VAL A 136 -7.04 9.29 2.77
N SER A 137 -5.74 9.02 2.87
CA SER A 137 -4.71 10.08 2.87
C SER A 137 -4.67 10.85 1.55
N ILE A 138 -4.70 10.13 0.42
CA ILE A 138 -4.69 10.72 -0.93
C ILE A 138 -6.01 11.45 -1.20
N GLY A 139 -7.15 10.82 -0.91
CA GLY A 139 -8.48 11.40 -1.11
C GLY A 139 -8.66 12.69 -0.30
N TRP A 140 -8.24 12.69 0.97
CA TRP A 140 -8.24 13.89 1.79
C TRP A 140 -7.39 15.02 1.19
N LYS A 141 -6.20 14.70 0.68
CA LYS A 141 -5.33 15.69 0.01
C LYS A 141 -6.00 16.25 -1.25
N ALA A 142 -6.62 15.38 -2.06
CA ALA A 142 -7.31 15.78 -3.28
C ALA A 142 -8.48 16.75 -3.00
N VAL A 143 -9.26 16.49 -1.95
CA VAL A 143 -10.35 17.38 -1.51
C VAL A 143 -9.82 18.75 -1.11
N HIS A 144 -8.76 18.82 -0.29
CA HIS A 144 -8.17 20.10 0.10
C HIS A 144 -7.73 20.93 -1.12
N VAL A 145 -7.04 20.30 -2.07
CA VAL A 145 -6.58 20.99 -3.29
C VAL A 145 -7.77 21.45 -4.14
N ALA A 146 -8.83 20.66 -4.25
CA ALA A 146 -10.04 21.05 -4.98
C ALA A 146 -10.74 22.24 -4.31
N VAL A 147 -10.90 22.22 -2.98
CA VAL A 147 -11.53 23.32 -2.23
C VAL A 147 -10.73 24.62 -2.38
N GLU A 148 -9.40 24.57 -2.26
CA GLU A 148 -8.55 25.75 -2.44
C GLU A 148 -8.67 26.35 -3.86
N ARG A 149 -8.74 25.48 -4.87
CA ARG A 149 -8.77 25.89 -6.29
C ARG A 149 -10.14 26.39 -6.76
N TYR A 150 -11.22 25.82 -6.24
CA TYR A 150 -12.57 26.08 -6.73
C TYR A 150 -13.47 26.82 -5.73
N GLY A 151 -13.23 26.70 -4.42
CA GLY A 151 -13.99 27.40 -3.39
C GLY A 151 -13.71 28.91 -3.32
N THR A 152 -12.60 29.37 -3.90
CA THR A 152 -12.23 30.78 -3.99
C THR A 152 -12.85 31.50 -5.20
N ARG A 153 -13.44 30.77 -6.16
CA ARG A 153 -14.05 31.35 -7.38
C ARG A 153 -15.51 31.74 -7.24
N THR A 154 -16.19 31.32 -6.17
CA THR A 154 -17.62 31.62 -5.95
C THR A 154 -17.85 32.89 -5.13
N SER A 155 -16.80 33.64 -4.79
CA SER A 155 -16.87 34.88 -4.02
C SER A 155 -16.42 36.13 -4.79
N GLN A 156 -16.43 36.09 -6.12
CA GLN A 156 -16.31 37.27 -7.01
C GLN A 156 -17.54 37.35 -7.90
#